data_AF-A0A7C5TCM9-F1
#
_entry.id   AF-A0A7C5TCM9-F1
#
_cell.length_a   1.000
_cell.length_b   1.000
_cell.length_c   1.000
_cell.angle_alpha   90.00
_cell.angle_beta   90.00
_cell.angle_gamma   90.00
#
_symmetry.space_group_name_H-M   'P 1'
#
loop_
_entity.id
_entity.type
_entity.pdbx_description
1 polymer ?
#
loop_
_entity_poly.entity_id
_entity_poly.type
_entity_poly.pdbx_seq_one_letter_code
_entity_poly.pdbx_strand_id
1 'polypeptide(L)'
;MELLDALEDLLGVKCGESRGIPMAARLCVLEIFAAHGSCLSYKDLSKYYGRGKKGHLKSVLKYLVEKGFIKVENERYCLTEKGLTIVKDPPPQCPKLFIAGADTALRVAVQSGIKPLNWLLSAGRYWRGGKFIKSMDFRLVKNLDGLLFLDSGAQQFFSGFKGFDYPYTAREYLQLAMNIGADLIATLDLPLDILVPRGLSINDGIKRTVELGVEVVALAEDLGILYKVVPVLQGFNDLSQWLESLDLYKQHGITPDRFKLWGIGSICMMTKPTLVSKIIGGIRNAMPGAELHIFGISMNSLRRVFNLINSYDTSAWVYWAKKDGAVLIWSRRKMAFMHFQARDGKRYSTEDLMETNLKQLLEMHENLCLRTSSNLTLINNYEAMV
;
A
#
# COMPACT_ATOMS: atom_id res chain seq x y z
N MET A 1 12.01 -11.73 -11.79
CA MET A 1 12.26 -12.40 -10.48
C MET A 1 13.49 -11.81 -9.78
N GLU A 2 14.57 -11.45 -10.49
CA GLU A 2 15.80 -10.91 -9.89
C GLU A 2 15.75 -9.47 -9.32
N LEU A 3 14.84 -8.60 -9.77
CA LEU A 3 14.80 -7.20 -9.32
C LEU A 3 14.20 -7.06 -7.91
N LEU A 4 13.25 -7.92 -7.56
CA LEU A 4 12.54 -7.89 -6.29
C LEU A 4 13.36 -8.47 -5.14
N ASP A 5 14.08 -9.56 -5.40
CA ASP A 5 15.06 -10.09 -4.43
C ASP A 5 16.16 -9.06 -4.16
N ALA A 6 16.56 -8.30 -5.20
CA ALA A 6 17.55 -7.24 -5.05
C ALA A 6 17.00 -5.97 -4.38
N LEU A 7 15.71 -5.64 -4.55
CA LEU A 7 15.03 -4.54 -3.85
C LEU A 7 14.78 -4.88 -2.37
N GLU A 8 14.42 -6.13 -2.05
CA GLU A 8 14.35 -6.62 -0.67
C GLU A 8 15.74 -6.59 0.01
N ASP A 9 16.80 -6.85 -0.76
CA ASP A 9 18.21 -6.69 -0.40
C ASP A 9 18.72 -5.24 -0.48
N LEU A 10 17.90 -4.24 -0.82
CA LEU A 10 18.35 -2.85 -0.88
C LEU A 10 17.57 -1.97 0.09
N LEU A 11 16.27 -2.15 0.28
CA LEU A 11 15.47 -1.17 1.01
C LEU A 11 15.55 -1.32 2.54
N GLY A 12 16.17 -0.35 3.23
CA GLY A 12 16.08 -0.22 4.69
C GLY A 12 17.31 0.32 5.43
N VAL A 13 18.39 0.71 4.75
CA VAL A 13 19.67 0.97 5.41
C VAL A 13 20.09 2.44 5.35
N LYS A 14 20.47 3.03 6.50
CA LYS A 14 20.91 4.43 6.60
C LYS A 14 22.39 4.60 6.27
N CYS A 15 22.72 5.53 5.37
CA CYS A 15 24.08 5.84 4.92
C CYS A 15 24.99 6.54 5.97
N GLY A 16 24.45 6.96 7.11
CA GLY A 16 25.24 7.44 8.25
C GLY A 16 25.48 6.42 9.37
N GLU A 17 24.53 5.51 9.62
CA GLU A 17 24.42 4.83 10.92
C GLU A 17 24.75 3.32 10.91
N SER A 18 24.73 2.66 9.76
CA SER A 18 24.91 1.20 9.66
C SER A 18 26.36 0.81 9.37
N ARG A 19 27.21 0.70 10.39
CA ARG A 19 28.55 0.13 10.22
C ARG A 19 28.47 -1.39 10.04
N GLY A 20 29.06 -1.92 8.96
CA GLY A 20 29.31 -3.36 8.80
C GLY A 20 28.26 -4.19 8.04
N ILE A 21 27.22 -3.57 7.45
CA ILE A 21 26.21 -4.31 6.67
C ILE A 21 26.53 -4.14 5.16
N PRO A 22 26.90 -5.20 4.42
CA PRO A 22 27.22 -5.13 2.97
C PRO A 22 26.12 -4.51 2.11
N MET A 23 24.88 -4.62 2.58
CA MET A 23 23.67 -4.05 2.00
C MET A 23 23.67 -2.51 2.00
N ALA A 24 24.09 -1.91 3.12
CA ALA A 24 24.19 -0.46 3.32
C ALA A 24 25.10 0.22 2.28
N ALA A 25 26.14 -0.50 1.95
CA ALA A 25 27.22 -0.08 1.09
C ALA A 25 26.74 0.08 -0.36
N ARG A 26 25.87 -0.83 -0.80
CA ARG A 26 25.33 -0.88 -2.16
C ARG A 26 24.32 0.24 -2.39
N LEU A 27 23.39 0.44 -1.46
CA LEU A 27 22.46 1.57 -1.48
C LEU A 27 23.19 2.91 -1.55
N CYS A 28 24.19 3.10 -0.70
CA CYS A 28 24.96 4.34 -0.65
C CYS A 28 25.57 4.69 -2.01
N VAL A 29 26.08 3.70 -2.75
CA VAL A 29 26.59 3.92 -4.11
C VAL A 29 25.46 4.31 -5.07
N LEU A 30 24.28 3.68 -5.00
CA LEU A 30 23.14 4.03 -5.84
C LEU A 30 22.58 5.43 -5.52
N GLU A 31 22.58 5.85 -4.26
CA GLU A 31 22.23 7.22 -3.85
C GLU A 31 23.22 8.25 -4.39
N ILE A 32 24.52 7.94 -4.42
CA ILE A 32 25.53 8.81 -5.03
C ILE A 32 25.25 9.00 -6.53
N PHE A 33 24.82 7.94 -7.24
CA PHE A 33 24.35 8.08 -8.63
C PHE A 33 23.08 8.93 -8.75
N ALA A 34 22.16 8.81 -7.80
CA ALA A 34 20.95 9.63 -7.77
C ALA A 34 21.27 11.12 -7.66
N ALA A 35 22.17 11.47 -6.73
CA ALA A 35 22.49 12.86 -6.42
C ALA A 35 23.48 13.50 -7.39
N HIS A 36 24.38 12.73 -8.00
CA HIS A 36 25.52 13.28 -8.75
C HIS A 36 25.56 12.89 -10.23
N GLY A 37 24.51 12.23 -10.71
CA GLY A 37 24.31 11.91 -12.13
C GLY A 37 24.44 10.43 -12.44
N SER A 38 23.87 10.04 -13.59
CA SER A 38 23.73 8.64 -13.99
C SER A 38 25.05 7.94 -14.34
N CYS A 39 26.14 8.68 -14.52
CA CYS A 39 27.46 8.15 -14.87
C CYS A 39 28.56 8.85 -14.08
N LEU A 40 29.34 8.11 -13.29
CA LEU A 40 30.35 8.64 -12.38
C LEU A 40 31.67 7.88 -12.52
N SER A 41 32.79 8.59 -12.46
CA SER A 41 34.11 7.94 -12.40
C SER A 41 34.31 7.28 -11.03
N TYR A 42 35.26 6.36 -10.92
CA TYR A 42 35.66 5.81 -9.62
C TYR A 42 36.11 6.91 -8.65
N LYS A 43 36.77 7.96 -9.17
CA LYS A 43 37.24 9.10 -8.37
C LYS A 43 36.06 9.89 -7.80
N ASP A 44 35.03 10.13 -8.62
CA ASP A 44 33.79 10.80 -8.18
C ASP A 44 33.10 9.96 -7.10
N LEU A 45 32.88 8.67 -7.37
CA LEU A 45 32.26 7.75 -6.41
C LEU A 45 33.06 7.69 -5.09
N SER A 46 34.39 7.59 -5.16
CA SER A 46 35.25 7.52 -3.98
C SER A 46 35.28 8.82 -3.17
N LYS A 47 35.00 9.97 -3.80
CA LYS A 47 34.88 11.26 -3.10
C LYS A 47 33.67 11.28 -2.17
N TYR A 48 32.54 10.72 -2.63
CA TYR A 48 31.28 10.71 -1.87
C TYR A 48 31.13 9.47 -0.99
N TYR A 49 31.71 8.33 -1.41
CA TYR A 49 31.64 7.07 -0.69
C TYR A 49 32.64 7.04 0.49
N GLY A 50 32.33 7.78 1.54
CA GLY A 50 33.18 7.91 2.74
C GLY A 50 33.24 6.67 3.66
N ARG A 51 33.01 5.45 3.14
CA ARG A 51 32.82 4.22 3.93
C ARG A 51 33.83 3.10 3.62
N GLY A 52 34.23 2.38 4.67
CA GLY A 52 34.92 1.08 4.59
C GLY A 52 36.44 1.13 4.55
N LYS A 53 37.07 -0.06 4.64
CA LYS A 53 38.53 -0.21 4.44
C LYS A 53 38.87 0.01 2.96
N LYS A 54 40.13 0.35 2.67
CA LYS A 54 40.66 0.50 1.29
C LYS A 54 40.23 -0.71 0.44
N GLY A 55 39.50 -0.45 -0.66
CA GLY A 55 39.00 -1.48 -1.58
C GLY A 55 37.52 -1.88 -1.40
N HIS A 56 36.84 -1.44 -0.33
CA HIS A 56 35.42 -1.76 -0.11
C HIS A 56 34.51 -1.24 -1.24
N LEU A 57 34.72 -0.01 -1.70
CA LEU A 57 33.99 0.57 -2.84
C LEU A 57 34.12 -0.30 -4.11
N LYS A 58 35.33 -0.81 -4.41
CA LYS A 58 35.53 -1.70 -5.57
C LYS A 58 34.70 -2.96 -5.47
N SER A 59 34.60 -3.57 -4.29
CA SER A 59 33.76 -4.75 -4.05
C SER A 59 32.27 -4.45 -4.28
N VAL A 60 31.80 -3.30 -3.79
CA VAL A 60 30.41 -2.85 -3.99
C VAL A 60 30.12 -2.60 -5.46
N LEU A 61 31.00 -1.87 -6.16
CA LEU A 61 30.83 -1.58 -7.58
C LEU A 61 30.86 -2.86 -8.41
N LYS A 62 31.79 -3.78 -8.12
CA LYS A 62 31.83 -5.11 -8.74
C LYS A 62 30.49 -5.83 -8.59
N TYR A 63 29.93 -5.87 -7.38
CA TYR A 63 28.62 -6.47 -7.14
C TYR A 63 27.51 -5.78 -7.94
N LEU A 64 27.46 -4.44 -7.95
CA LEU A 64 26.43 -3.70 -8.67
C LEU A 64 26.54 -3.90 -10.19
N VAL A 65 27.76 -4.06 -10.73
CA VAL A 65 28.01 -4.46 -12.12
C VAL A 65 27.52 -5.88 -12.37
N GLU A 66 27.92 -6.84 -11.54
CA GLU A 66 27.51 -8.25 -11.66
C GLU A 66 25.99 -8.43 -11.58
N LYS A 67 25.30 -7.58 -10.82
CA LYS A 67 23.82 -7.58 -10.72
C LYS A 67 23.13 -6.73 -11.78
N GLY A 68 23.90 -6.09 -12.67
CA GLY A 68 23.38 -5.30 -13.78
C GLY A 68 22.69 -4.00 -13.36
N PHE A 69 22.97 -3.47 -12.17
CA PHE A 69 22.48 -2.15 -11.74
C PHE A 69 23.29 -1.01 -12.34
N ILE A 70 24.58 -1.26 -12.54
CA ILE A 70 25.48 -0.33 -13.21
C ILE A 70 26.29 -1.09 -14.28
N LYS A 71 26.78 -0.38 -15.28
CA LYS A 71 27.71 -0.88 -16.30
C LYS A 71 28.97 -0.02 -16.30
N VAL A 72 30.07 -0.53 -16.85
CA VAL A 72 31.30 0.23 -17.02
C VAL A 72 31.39 0.70 -18.47
N GLU A 73 31.44 2.02 -18.69
CA GLU A 73 31.57 2.65 -20.00
C GLU A 73 32.60 3.77 -19.94
N ASN A 74 33.60 3.73 -20.82
CA ASN A 74 34.67 4.75 -20.89
C ASN A 74 35.30 5.05 -19.52
N GLU A 75 35.66 3.99 -18.78
CA GLU A 75 36.23 4.06 -17.41
C GLU A 75 35.31 4.69 -16.34
N ARG A 76 34.04 4.94 -16.68
CA ARG A 76 33.00 5.40 -15.75
C ARG A 76 32.05 4.26 -15.44
N TYR A 77 31.44 4.32 -14.27
CA TYR A 77 30.32 3.47 -13.90
C TYR A 77 29.04 4.23 -14.25
N CYS A 78 28.09 3.60 -14.92
CA CYS A 78 26.84 4.20 -15.36
C CYS A 78 25.66 3.37 -14.89
N LEU A 79 24.60 4.00 -14.39
CA LEU A 79 23.33 3.32 -14.13
C LEU A 79 22.82 2.68 -15.43
N THR A 80 22.45 1.42 -15.34
CA THR A 80 21.63 0.78 -16.36
C THR A 80 20.18 1.23 -16.21
N GLU A 81 19.29 0.84 -17.11
CA GLU A 81 17.85 1.03 -16.94
C GLU A 81 17.35 0.46 -15.59
N LYS A 82 17.86 -0.72 -15.21
CA LYS A 82 17.62 -1.36 -13.91
C LYS A 82 18.12 -0.55 -12.71
N GLY A 83 19.25 0.14 -12.84
CA GLY A 83 19.75 1.05 -11.82
C GLY A 83 18.95 2.36 -11.76
N LEU A 84 18.57 2.87 -12.93
CA LEU A 84 17.78 4.10 -13.07
C LEU A 84 16.40 3.95 -12.44
N THR A 85 15.73 2.80 -12.56
CA THR A 85 14.44 2.55 -11.90
C THR A 85 14.51 2.62 -10.37
N ILE A 86 15.68 2.34 -9.78
CA ILE A 86 15.87 2.47 -8.32
C ILE A 86 16.09 3.93 -7.92
N VAL A 87 16.70 4.71 -8.81
CA VAL A 87 17.20 6.06 -8.57
C VAL A 87 16.18 7.15 -8.93
N LYS A 88 15.40 6.95 -10.01
CA LYS A 88 14.53 7.97 -10.61
C LYS A 88 13.14 8.06 -10.01
N ASP A 89 12.65 7.01 -9.36
CA ASP A 89 11.39 7.10 -8.64
C ASP A 89 11.68 7.66 -7.24
N PRO A 90 11.36 8.94 -6.94
CA PRO A 90 11.38 9.36 -5.55
C PRO A 90 10.47 8.38 -4.80
N PRO A 91 10.92 7.83 -3.65
CA PRO A 91 10.02 7.03 -2.83
C PRO A 91 8.74 7.83 -2.63
N PRO A 92 7.56 7.19 -2.70
CA PRO A 92 6.29 7.86 -2.51
C PRO A 92 6.39 8.73 -1.26
N GLN A 93 5.92 9.97 -1.41
CA GLN A 93 5.55 10.77 -0.26
C GLN A 93 4.74 9.87 0.68
N CYS A 94 5.01 9.95 1.99
CA CYS A 94 4.31 9.22 3.06
C CYS A 94 2.92 8.73 2.60
N PRO A 95 2.71 7.41 2.42
CA PRO A 95 1.45 6.89 1.89
C PRO A 95 0.26 7.41 2.70
N LYS A 96 -0.92 7.60 2.09
CA LYS A 96 -2.11 7.94 2.85
C LYS A 96 -2.63 6.70 3.59
N LEU A 97 -2.77 6.79 4.91
CA LEU A 97 -3.47 5.80 5.71
C LEU A 97 -4.98 6.08 5.72
N PHE A 98 -5.78 5.06 5.40
CA PHE A 98 -7.21 5.02 5.62
C PHE A 98 -7.54 4.10 6.80
N ILE A 99 -8.23 4.64 7.81
CA ILE A 99 -8.73 3.81 8.90
C ILE A 99 -10.05 3.18 8.46
N ALA A 100 -10.14 1.86 8.53
CA ALA A 100 -11.36 1.13 8.17
C ALA A 100 -12.15 0.77 9.43
N GLY A 101 -13.44 1.08 9.43
CA GLY A 101 -14.33 0.80 10.55
C GLY A 101 -15.76 1.33 10.35
N ALA A 102 -16.68 0.85 11.17
CA ALA A 102 -18.09 1.25 11.18
C ALA A 102 -18.65 1.16 12.61
N ASP A 103 -19.84 1.72 12.82
CA ASP A 103 -20.57 1.67 14.09
C ASP A 103 -19.74 2.20 15.29
N THR A 104 -19.51 1.36 16.31
CA THR A 104 -18.72 1.69 17.50
C THR A 104 -17.31 2.16 17.15
N ALA A 105 -16.66 1.57 16.14
CA ALA A 105 -15.32 1.98 15.76
C ALA A 105 -15.30 3.44 15.29
N LEU A 106 -16.25 3.82 14.44
CA LEU A 106 -16.34 5.19 13.95
C LEU A 106 -16.69 6.19 15.08
N ARG A 107 -17.56 5.80 16.02
CA ARG A 107 -17.80 6.62 17.22
C ARG A 107 -16.53 6.83 18.05
N VAL A 108 -15.77 5.76 18.30
CA VAL A 108 -14.48 5.83 19.02
C VAL A 108 -13.51 6.77 18.31
N ALA A 109 -13.39 6.67 16.99
CA ALA A 109 -12.52 7.57 16.22
C ALA A 109 -12.94 9.04 16.36
N VAL A 110 -14.24 9.35 16.22
CA VAL A 110 -14.75 10.71 16.40
C VAL A 110 -14.54 11.22 17.83
N GLN A 111 -14.81 10.38 18.84
CA GLN A 111 -14.66 10.74 20.26
C GLN A 111 -13.21 10.92 20.69
N SER A 112 -12.26 10.26 20.00
CA SER A 112 -10.83 10.44 20.25
C SER A 112 -10.34 11.87 19.97
N GLY A 113 -11.09 12.66 19.20
CA GLY A 113 -10.74 14.03 18.81
C GLY A 113 -9.58 14.12 17.81
N ILE A 114 -9.04 12.99 17.34
CA ILE A 114 -7.93 12.94 16.41
C ILE A 114 -8.43 13.29 15.00
N LYS A 115 -7.85 14.33 14.41
CA LYS A 115 -8.16 14.80 13.06
C LYS A 115 -6.93 15.44 12.39
N PRO A 116 -6.84 15.47 11.05
CA PRO A 116 -7.74 14.78 10.12
C PRO A 116 -7.52 13.26 10.13
N LEU A 117 -8.57 12.47 9.87
CA LEU A 117 -8.46 11.02 9.67
C LEU A 117 -9.14 10.62 8.36
N ASN A 118 -8.35 10.07 7.41
CA ASN A 118 -8.94 9.45 6.24
C ASN A 118 -9.61 8.14 6.65
N TRP A 119 -10.77 7.87 6.08
CA TRP A 119 -11.63 6.78 6.51
C TRP A 119 -12.10 5.94 5.34
N LEU A 120 -12.17 4.62 5.56
CA LEU A 120 -12.73 3.68 4.60
C LEU A 120 -14.04 3.08 5.14
N LEU A 121 -15.11 3.26 4.37
CA LEU A 121 -16.41 2.61 4.59
C LEU A 121 -16.59 1.45 3.62
N SER A 122 -17.16 0.35 4.10
CA SER A 122 -17.50 -0.82 3.27
C SER A 122 -18.98 -0.77 2.93
N ALA A 123 -19.35 -0.64 1.65
CA ALA A 123 -20.74 -0.53 1.22
C ALA A 123 -21.57 -1.75 1.63
N GLY A 124 -20.99 -2.95 1.57
CA GLY A 124 -21.62 -4.20 2.01
C GLY A 124 -22.19 -4.15 3.43
N ARG A 125 -21.63 -3.35 4.35
CA ARG A 125 -22.16 -3.14 5.71
C ARG A 125 -23.54 -2.48 5.73
N TYR A 126 -23.82 -1.67 4.73
CA TYR A 126 -25.02 -0.83 4.67
C TYR A 126 -26.11 -1.42 3.77
N TRP A 127 -25.91 -2.62 3.23
CA TRP A 127 -26.94 -3.31 2.47
C TRP A 127 -27.82 -4.18 3.38
N ARG A 128 -29.12 -3.88 3.47
CA ARG A 128 -30.07 -4.67 4.26
C ARG A 128 -31.47 -4.60 3.67
N GLY A 129 -32.10 -5.76 3.50
CA GLY A 129 -33.48 -5.84 3.00
C GLY A 129 -33.64 -5.34 1.56
N GLY A 130 -32.66 -5.64 0.70
CA GLY A 130 -32.72 -5.29 -0.74
C GLY A 130 -32.47 -3.82 -1.06
N LYS A 131 -31.89 -3.05 -0.12
CA LYS A 131 -31.50 -1.66 -0.35
C LYS A 131 -30.37 -1.20 0.58
N PHE A 132 -29.71 -0.11 0.23
CA PHE A 132 -28.83 0.59 1.15
C PHE A 132 -29.63 1.32 2.23
N ILE A 133 -29.26 1.10 3.49
CA ILE A 133 -29.90 1.75 4.64
C ILE A 133 -29.23 3.09 4.97
N LYS A 134 -30.00 4.00 5.57
CA LYS A 134 -29.42 5.18 6.21
C LYS A 134 -28.64 4.74 7.46
N SER A 135 -27.42 5.23 7.60
CA SER A 135 -26.59 5.01 8.80
C SER A 135 -26.19 6.33 9.43
N MET A 136 -26.00 6.33 10.75
CA MET A 136 -25.37 7.44 11.47
C MET A 136 -23.91 7.60 11.06
N ASP A 137 -23.27 6.52 10.58
CA ASP A 137 -21.87 6.53 10.14
C ASP A 137 -21.61 7.58 9.07
N PHE A 138 -22.55 7.78 8.13
CA PHE A 138 -22.41 8.76 7.04
C PHE A 138 -22.35 10.20 7.54
N ARG A 139 -22.90 10.48 8.73
CA ARG A 139 -22.77 11.78 9.38
C ARG A 139 -21.50 11.86 10.20
N LEU A 140 -21.20 10.81 10.97
CA LEU A 140 -20.04 10.76 11.85
C LEU A 140 -18.72 10.85 11.08
N VAL A 141 -18.63 10.21 9.92
CA VAL A 141 -17.39 10.21 9.12
C VAL A 141 -17.01 11.61 8.64
N LYS A 142 -18.01 12.49 8.41
CA LYS A 142 -17.77 13.89 8.06
C LYS A 142 -17.11 14.67 9.20
N ASN A 143 -17.26 14.22 10.44
CA ASN A 143 -16.61 14.85 11.59
C ASN A 143 -15.13 14.48 11.71
N LEU A 144 -14.57 13.62 10.85
CA LEU A 144 -13.15 13.24 10.90
C LEU A 144 -12.24 14.19 10.09
N ASP A 145 -12.82 15.09 9.30
CA ASP A 145 -12.12 16.10 8.49
C ASP A 145 -11.03 15.53 7.55
N GLY A 146 -11.13 14.25 7.18
CA GLY A 146 -10.25 13.56 6.24
C GLY A 146 -10.98 13.02 5.01
N LEU A 147 -10.24 12.36 4.11
CA LEU A 147 -10.82 11.77 2.90
C LEU A 147 -11.71 10.58 3.21
N LEU A 148 -12.84 10.48 2.51
CA LEU A 148 -13.75 9.35 2.56
C LEU A 148 -13.56 8.44 1.34
N PHE A 149 -13.11 7.20 1.60
CA PHE A 149 -13.04 6.14 0.59
C PHE A 149 -14.18 5.15 0.79
N LEU A 150 -14.99 4.92 -0.24
CA LEU A 150 -15.98 3.86 -0.25
C LEU A 150 -15.41 2.61 -0.94
N ASP A 151 -15.27 1.53 -0.19
CA ASP A 151 -15.03 0.17 -0.67
C ASP A 151 -16.37 -0.50 -1.03
N SER A 152 -16.35 -1.41 -2.01
CA SER A 152 -17.49 -2.24 -2.39
C SER A 152 -17.97 -3.08 -1.19
N GLY A 153 -17.05 -3.51 -0.33
CA GLY A 153 -17.37 -4.39 0.78
C GLY A 153 -17.57 -5.84 0.35
N ALA A 154 -16.93 -6.22 -0.76
CA ALA A 154 -16.92 -7.57 -1.30
C ALA A 154 -16.53 -8.59 -0.22
N GLN A 155 -15.49 -8.30 0.57
CA GLN A 155 -15.01 -9.20 1.62
C GLN A 155 -16.07 -9.48 2.70
N GLN A 156 -16.77 -8.45 3.19
CA GLN A 156 -17.82 -8.63 4.20
C GLN A 156 -19.00 -9.41 3.61
N PHE A 157 -19.39 -9.09 2.37
CA PHE A 157 -20.50 -9.77 1.69
C PHE A 157 -20.16 -11.23 1.41
N PHE A 158 -19.08 -11.51 0.69
CA PHE A 158 -18.75 -12.87 0.28
C PHE A 158 -18.32 -13.75 1.44
N SER A 159 -17.88 -13.22 2.58
CA SER A 159 -17.63 -14.06 3.77
C SER A 159 -18.90 -14.78 4.30
N GLY A 160 -20.09 -14.23 4.08
CA GLY A 160 -21.35 -14.74 4.65
C GLY A 160 -22.42 -15.19 3.65
N PHE A 161 -22.32 -14.79 2.38
CA PHE A 161 -23.35 -15.06 1.37
C PHE A 161 -23.08 -16.33 0.54
N LYS A 162 -24.16 -17.00 0.12
CA LYS A 162 -24.11 -18.11 -0.84
C LYS A 162 -24.20 -17.53 -2.25
N GLY A 163 -23.15 -17.71 -3.06
CA GLY A 163 -23.07 -17.18 -4.43
C GLY A 163 -21.84 -16.29 -4.64
N PHE A 164 -21.71 -15.80 -5.87
CA PHE A 164 -20.59 -14.96 -6.32
C PHE A 164 -21.03 -13.61 -6.88
N ASP A 165 -22.31 -13.27 -6.71
CA ASP A 165 -22.91 -12.04 -7.22
C ASP A 165 -23.16 -11.03 -6.10
N TYR A 166 -22.93 -9.75 -6.39
CA TYR A 166 -23.31 -8.68 -5.48
C TYR A 166 -24.83 -8.61 -5.31
N PRO A 167 -25.33 -8.20 -4.15
CA PRO A 167 -26.75 -8.11 -3.91
C PRO A 167 -27.34 -6.78 -4.41
N TYR A 168 -26.49 -5.92 -4.98
CA TYR A 168 -26.82 -4.57 -5.46
C TYR A 168 -26.10 -4.31 -6.78
N THR A 169 -26.63 -3.36 -7.55
CA THR A 169 -26.10 -2.96 -8.86
C THR A 169 -25.02 -1.89 -8.75
N ALA A 170 -24.23 -1.70 -9.81
CA ALA A 170 -23.26 -0.60 -9.90
C ALA A 170 -23.93 0.78 -9.74
N ARG A 171 -25.16 0.95 -10.28
CA ARG A 171 -25.95 2.18 -10.13
C ARG A 171 -26.31 2.47 -8.67
N GLU A 172 -26.81 1.48 -7.93
CA GLU A 172 -27.15 1.65 -6.52
C GLU A 172 -25.91 1.95 -5.68
N TYR A 173 -24.79 1.29 -6.00
CA TYR A 173 -23.51 1.51 -5.35
C TYR A 173 -22.98 2.94 -5.57
N LEU A 174 -22.98 3.44 -6.82
CA LEU A 174 -22.59 4.82 -7.13
C LEU A 174 -23.56 5.85 -6.52
N GLN A 175 -24.85 5.55 -6.48
CA GLN A 175 -25.83 6.41 -5.80
C GLN A 175 -25.54 6.53 -4.29
N LEU A 176 -25.17 5.43 -3.63
CA LEU A 176 -24.71 5.46 -2.24
C LEU A 176 -23.47 6.36 -2.13
N ALA A 177 -22.46 6.15 -2.98
CA ALA A 177 -21.21 6.92 -2.96
C ALA A 177 -21.45 8.43 -3.07
N MET A 178 -22.32 8.85 -4.00
CA MET A 178 -22.70 10.25 -4.15
C MET A 178 -23.47 10.77 -2.93
N ASN A 179 -24.42 9.99 -2.41
CA ASN A 179 -25.24 10.40 -1.26
C ASN A 179 -24.41 10.63 0.01
N ILE A 180 -23.37 9.83 0.24
CA ILE A 180 -22.50 9.98 1.41
C ILE A 180 -21.39 11.02 1.18
N GLY A 181 -21.18 11.44 -0.07
CA GLY A 181 -20.13 12.37 -0.45
C GLY A 181 -18.75 11.73 -0.42
N ALA A 182 -18.61 10.51 -0.95
CA ALA A 182 -17.31 9.84 -1.05
C ALA A 182 -16.35 10.64 -1.94
N ASP A 183 -15.08 10.70 -1.53
CA ASP A 183 -13.99 11.31 -2.29
C ASP A 183 -13.36 10.30 -3.25
N LEU A 184 -13.28 9.05 -2.82
CA LEU A 184 -12.75 7.91 -3.59
C LEU A 184 -13.76 6.77 -3.58
N ILE A 185 -13.89 6.07 -4.71
CA ILE A 185 -14.88 5.00 -4.91
C ILE A 185 -14.17 3.81 -5.57
N ALA A 186 -14.03 2.70 -4.85
CA ALA A 186 -13.46 1.49 -5.42
C ALA A 186 -14.43 0.91 -6.44
N THR A 187 -13.94 0.36 -7.56
CA THR A 187 -14.82 -0.44 -8.41
C THR A 187 -15.32 -1.69 -7.69
N LEU A 188 -16.46 -2.23 -8.10
CA LEU A 188 -16.92 -3.53 -7.64
C LEU A 188 -15.93 -4.62 -8.09
N ASP A 189 -15.67 -5.59 -7.23
CA ASP A 189 -14.57 -6.54 -7.37
C ASP A 189 -14.86 -7.87 -6.65
N LEU A 190 -14.10 -8.91 -6.96
CA LEU A 190 -14.25 -10.22 -6.30
C LEU A 190 -12.98 -10.56 -5.49
N PRO A 191 -13.09 -10.75 -4.15
CA PRO A 191 -11.95 -11.06 -3.30
C PRO A 191 -11.56 -12.54 -3.49
N LEU A 192 -10.65 -12.78 -4.41
CA LEU A 192 -10.22 -14.12 -4.83
C LEU A 192 -9.55 -14.89 -3.68
N ASP A 193 -8.91 -14.19 -2.74
CA ASP A 193 -8.37 -14.78 -1.52
C ASP A 193 -9.44 -15.45 -0.63
N ILE A 194 -10.71 -15.09 -0.78
CA ILE A 194 -11.87 -15.69 -0.11
C ILE A 194 -12.63 -16.64 -1.04
N LEU A 195 -12.79 -16.27 -2.31
CA LEU A 195 -13.68 -16.97 -3.23
C LEU A 195 -13.04 -18.19 -3.91
N VAL A 196 -11.73 -18.17 -4.16
CA VAL A 196 -11.02 -19.32 -4.76
C VAL A 196 -11.08 -20.55 -3.84
N PRO A 197 -10.81 -20.44 -2.52
CA PRO A 197 -11.03 -21.55 -1.59
C PRO A 197 -12.48 -22.07 -1.55
N ARG A 198 -13.45 -21.30 -2.04
CA ARG A 198 -14.88 -21.64 -2.09
C ARG A 198 -15.34 -22.16 -3.46
N GLY A 199 -14.41 -22.37 -4.38
CA GLY A 199 -14.66 -23.01 -5.68
C GLY A 199 -14.81 -22.06 -6.86
N LEU A 200 -14.63 -20.74 -6.70
CA LEU A 200 -14.52 -19.85 -7.84
C LEU A 200 -13.16 -20.06 -8.53
N SER A 201 -13.15 -20.22 -9.86
CA SER A 201 -11.87 -20.30 -10.58
C SER A 201 -11.18 -18.93 -10.57
N ILE A 202 -9.84 -18.92 -10.56
CA ILE A 202 -9.06 -17.68 -10.54
C ILE A 202 -9.40 -16.83 -11.77
N ASN A 203 -9.39 -17.45 -12.96
CA ASN A 203 -9.63 -16.76 -14.23
C ASN A 203 -11.05 -16.17 -14.30
N ASP A 204 -12.07 -16.92 -13.87
CA ASP A 204 -13.45 -16.40 -13.83
C ASP A 204 -13.57 -15.24 -12.85
N GLY A 205 -12.90 -15.34 -11.69
CA GLY A 205 -12.89 -14.28 -10.69
C GLY A 205 -12.23 -12.98 -11.19
N ILE A 206 -11.10 -13.09 -11.91
CA ILE A 206 -10.44 -11.94 -12.54
C ILE A 206 -11.34 -11.33 -13.60
N LYS A 207 -11.86 -12.15 -14.53
CA LYS A 207 -12.72 -11.67 -15.62
C LYS A 207 -13.95 -10.93 -15.08
N ARG A 208 -14.65 -11.54 -14.12
CA ARG A 208 -15.85 -10.96 -13.51
C ARG A 208 -15.54 -9.69 -12.70
N THR A 209 -14.39 -9.62 -12.04
CA THR A 209 -13.93 -8.37 -11.41
C THR A 209 -13.84 -7.26 -12.44
N VAL A 210 -13.21 -7.52 -13.58
CA VAL A 210 -13.04 -6.52 -14.63
C VAL A 210 -14.39 -6.11 -15.23
N GLU A 211 -15.27 -7.07 -15.51
CA GLU A 211 -16.62 -6.81 -16.02
C GLU A 211 -17.40 -5.87 -15.07
N LEU A 212 -17.38 -6.16 -13.76
CA LEU A 212 -18.00 -5.32 -12.73
C LEU A 212 -17.36 -3.93 -12.66
N GLY A 213 -16.03 -3.85 -12.75
CA GLY A 213 -15.33 -2.58 -12.72
C GLY A 213 -15.57 -1.71 -13.95
N VAL A 214 -15.67 -2.32 -15.14
CA VAL A 214 -16.03 -1.65 -16.39
C VAL A 214 -17.44 -1.07 -16.30
N GLU A 215 -18.40 -1.80 -15.73
CA GLU A 215 -19.76 -1.29 -15.52
C GLU A 215 -19.77 -0.04 -14.60
N VAL A 216 -19.04 -0.10 -13.49
CA VAL A 216 -18.90 1.04 -12.57
C VAL A 216 -18.25 2.24 -13.27
N VAL A 217 -17.18 2.02 -14.03
CA VAL A 217 -16.47 3.09 -14.76
C VAL A 217 -17.38 3.75 -15.79
N ALA A 218 -18.09 2.97 -16.61
CA ALA A 218 -19.00 3.50 -17.63
C ALA A 218 -20.11 4.36 -17.00
N LEU A 219 -20.75 3.85 -15.94
CA LEU A 219 -21.78 4.61 -15.23
C LEU A 219 -21.23 5.86 -14.53
N ALA A 220 -20.02 5.80 -13.98
CA ALA A 220 -19.38 6.95 -13.34
C ALA A 220 -19.00 8.05 -14.33
N GLU A 221 -18.63 7.67 -15.56
CA GLU A 221 -18.41 8.58 -16.68
C GLU A 221 -19.70 9.31 -17.07
N ASP A 222 -20.80 8.57 -17.24
CA ASP A 222 -22.13 9.15 -17.52
C ASP A 222 -22.60 10.11 -16.40
N LEU A 223 -22.23 9.81 -15.15
CA LEU A 223 -22.57 10.62 -13.98
C LEU A 223 -21.59 11.78 -13.73
N GLY A 224 -20.52 11.92 -14.52
CA GLY A 224 -19.53 12.99 -14.36
C GLY A 224 -18.66 12.88 -13.09
N ILE A 225 -18.57 11.69 -12.50
CA ILE A 225 -17.82 11.43 -11.24
C ILE A 225 -16.62 10.48 -11.46
N LEU A 226 -16.24 10.24 -12.72
CA LEU A 226 -15.17 9.33 -13.11
C LEU A 226 -13.85 9.59 -12.34
N TYR A 227 -13.52 10.85 -12.08
CA TYR A 227 -12.32 11.27 -11.37
C TYR A 227 -12.23 10.79 -9.91
N LYS A 228 -13.33 10.28 -9.35
CA LYS A 228 -13.39 9.68 -8.01
C LYS A 228 -13.20 8.17 -8.02
N VAL A 229 -13.30 7.52 -9.19
CA VAL A 229 -13.28 6.06 -9.31
C VAL A 229 -11.85 5.54 -9.24
N VAL A 230 -11.68 4.46 -8.49
CA VAL A 230 -10.43 3.73 -8.29
C VAL A 230 -10.63 2.29 -8.80
N PRO A 231 -10.17 1.96 -10.01
CA PRO A 231 -10.23 0.59 -10.52
C PRO A 231 -9.43 -0.36 -9.64
N VAL A 232 -9.98 -1.54 -9.39
CA VAL A 232 -9.38 -2.54 -8.50
C VAL A 232 -8.86 -3.73 -9.30
N LEU A 233 -7.55 -3.98 -9.21
CA LEU A 233 -6.89 -5.17 -9.73
C LEU A 233 -7.06 -6.34 -8.76
N GLN A 234 -7.37 -7.51 -9.31
CA GLN A 234 -7.50 -8.75 -8.55
C GLN A 234 -6.53 -9.84 -9.03
N GLY A 235 -6.16 -10.71 -8.10
CA GLY A 235 -5.31 -11.87 -8.31
C GLY A 235 -5.36 -12.76 -7.06
N PHE A 236 -4.62 -13.87 -7.03
CA PHE A 236 -4.70 -14.81 -5.91
C PHE A 236 -3.33 -15.19 -5.33
N ASN A 237 -2.42 -15.72 -6.15
CA ASN A 237 -1.14 -16.24 -5.64
C ASN A 237 0.05 -16.07 -6.58
N ASP A 238 -0.15 -15.55 -7.79
CA ASP A 238 0.92 -15.26 -8.74
C ASP A 238 0.78 -13.85 -9.32
N LEU A 239 1.90 -13.13 -9.46
CA LEU A 239 1.92 -11.77 -10.02
C LEU A 239 1.23 -11.69 -11.38
N SER A 240 1.35 -12.72 -12.23
CA SER A 240 0.74 -12.74 -13.57
C SER A 240 -0.77 -12.53 -13.54
N GLN A 241 -1.45 -12.90 -12.45
CA GLN A 241 -2.90 -12.75 -12.30
C GLN A 241 -3.33 -11.28 -12.15
N TRP A 242 -2.59 -10.48 -11.36
CA TRP A 242 -2.84 -9.04 -11.28
C TRP A 242 -2.50 -8.33 -12.60
N LEU A 243 -1.49 -8.82 -13.32
CA LEU A 243 -1.13 -8.28 -14.64
C LEU A 243 -2.19 -8.63 -15.70
N GLU A 244 -2.76 -9.84 -15.64
CA GLU A 244 -3.89 -10.24 -16.47
C GLU A 244 -5.13 -9.37 -16.19
N SER A 245 -5.45 -9.14 -14.91
CA SER A 245 -6.52 -8.21 -14.51
C SER A 245 -6.30 -6.82 -15.10
N LEU A 246 -5.07 -6.31 -15.05
CA LEU A 246 -4.70 -5.03 -15.65
C LEU A 246 -4.86 -5.03 -17.17
N ASP A 247 -4.39 -6.07 -17.86
CA ASP A 247 -4.47 -6.14 -19.32
C ASP A 247 -5.91 -6.26 -19.81
N LEU A 248 -6.79 -6.93 -19.06
CA LEU A 248 -8.23 -6.94 -19.32
C LEU A 248 -8.85 -5.55 -19.13
N TYR A 249 -8.50 -4.81 -18.07
CA TYR A 249 -8.95 -3.41 -17.92
C TYR A 249 -8.49 -2.53 -19.09
N LYS A 250 -7.24 -2.68 -19.55
CA LYS A 250 -6.71 -1.91 -20.69
C LYS A 250 -7.51 -2.18 -21.98
N GLN A 251 -7.98 -3.40 -22.20
CA GLN A 251 -8.83 -3.74 -23.36
C GLN A 251 -10.15 -2.95 -23.36
N HIS A 252 -10.59 -2.45 -22.21
CA HIS A 252 -11.77 -1.59 -22.05
C HIS A 252 -11.42 -0.09 -21.92
N GLY A 253 -10.18 0.32 -22.23
CA GLY A 253 -9.75 1.72 -22.11
C GLY A 253 -9.63 2.22 -20.68
N ILE A 254 -9.48 1.31 -19.71
CA ILE A 254 -9.22 1.63 -18.30
C ILE A 254 -7.71 1.43 -18.09
N THR A 255 -6.97 2.52 -18.18
CA THR A 255 -5.50 2.49 -18.26
C THR A 255 -4.84 3.34 -17.17
N PRO A 256 -3.58 3.05 -16.79
CA PRO A 256 -2.84 3.80 -15.77
C PRO A 256 -2.68 5.30 -16.04
N ASP A 257 -2.71 5.73 -17.30
CA ASP A 257 -2.69 7.14 -17.70
C ASP A 257 -4.05 7.84 -17.52
N ARG A 258 -5.15 7.09 -17.63
CA ARG A 258 -6.52 7.61 -17.44
C ARG A 258 -6.91 7.67 -15.96
N PHE A 259 -6.47 6.69 -15.17
CA PHE A 259 -6.79 6.59 -13.75
C PHE A 259 -5.53 6.76 -12.90
N LYS A 260 -5.51 7.84 -12.11
CA LYS A 260 -4.35 8.16 -11.29
C LYS A 260 -4.13 7.16 -10.16
N LEU A 261 -5.19 6.68 -9.52
CA LEU A 261 -5.11 5.76 -8.37
C LEU A 261 -5.74 4.42 -8.72
N TRP A 262 -5.04 3.34 -8.36
CA TRP A 262 -5.45 1.96 -8.57
C TRP A 262 -5.48 1.19 -7.27
N GLY A 263 -6.55 0.42 -7.06
CA GLY A 263 -6.72 -0.46 -5.93
C GLY A 263 -6.12 -1.84 -6.19
N ILE A 264 -5.43 -2.41 -5.21
CA ILE A 264 -4.90 -3.78 -5.28
C ILE A 264 -5.62 -4.64 -4.26
N GLY A 265 -6.47 -5.55 -4.75
CA GLY A 265 -7.28 -6.46 -3.95
C GLY A 265 -6.60 -7.81 -3.68
N SER A 266 -7.26 -8.66 -2.89
CA SER A 266 -6.85 -10.03 -2.51
C SER A 266 -5.47 -10.18 -1.87
N ILE A 267 -4.95 -9.11 -1.29
CA ILE A 267 -3.70 -9.12 -0.49
C ILE A 267 -4.01 -9.29 1.00
N CYS A 268 -5.25 -9.05 1.44
CA CYS A 268 -5.63 -9.03 2.85
C CYS A 268 -5.32 -10.34 3.57
N MET A 269 -5.65 -11.49 2.96
CA MET A 269 -5.43 -12.80 3.57
C MET A 269 -4.03 -13.39 3.29
N MET A 270 -3.15 -12.67 2.61
CA MET A 270 -1.80 -13.16 2.31
C MET A 270 -0.89 -13.16 3.54
N THR A 271 -0.39 -14.34 3.89
CA THR A 271 0.46 -14.54 5.07
C THR A 271 1.95 -14.39 4.80
N LYS A 272 2.39 -14.46 3.54
CA LYS A 272 3.81 -14.42 3.15
C LYS A 272 4.23 -13.00 2.72
N PRO A 273 4.96 -12.23 3.56
CA PRO A 273 5.32 -10.84 3.24
C PRO A 273 6.21 -10.71 1.99
N THR A 274 7.05 -11.71 1.71
CA THR A 274 7.90 -11.76 0.50
C THR A 274 7.07 -11.88 -0.77
N LEU A 275 5.97 -12.65 -0.74
CA LEU A 275 5.06 -12.75 -1.87
C LEU A 275 4.33 -11.42 -2.10
N VAL A 276 3.87 -10.75 -1.04
CA VAL A 276 3.26 -9.42 -1.15
C VAL A 276 4.25 -8.42 -1.74
N SER A 277 5.50 -8.42 -1.27
CA SER A 277 6.57 -7.59 -1.84
C SER A 277 6.74 -7.86 -3.33
N LYS A 278 6.85 -9.14 -3.73
CA LYS A 278 6.95 -9.57 -5.13
C LYS A 278 5.80 -9.07 -6.00
N ILE A 279 4.57 -9.17 -5.51
CA ILE A 279 3.37 -8.74 -6.23
C ILE A 279 3.37 -7.21 -6.37
N ILE A 280 3.50 -6.47 -5.27
CA ILE A 280 3.43 -5.01 -5.29
C ILE A 280 4.56 -4.39 -6.11
N GLY A 281 5.80 -4.88 -5.97
CA GLY A 281 6.91 -4.41 -6.79
C GLY A 281 6.72 -4.74 -8.27
N GLY A 282 6.15 -5.90 -8.59
CA GLY A 282 5.83 -6.27 -9.97
C GLY A 282 4.78 -5.35 -10.60
N ILE A 283 3.71 -5.07 -9.87
CA ILE A 283 2.63 -4.16 -10.29
C ILE A 283 3.16 -2.73 -10.45
N ARG A 284 3.96 -2.25 -9.49
CA ARG A 284 4.62 -0.94 -9.56
C ARG A 284 5.45 -0.78 -10.84
N ASN A 285 6.22 -1.81 -11.20
CA ASN A 285 7.02 -1.80 -12.42
C ASN A 285 6.16 -1.82 -13.70
N ALA A 286 5.01 -2.48 -13.67
CA ALA A 286 4.09 -2.55 -14.79
C ALA A 286 3.26 -1.27 -15.01
N MET A 287 3.13 -0.43 -13.97
CA MET A 287 2.37 0.82 -13.99
C MET A 287 3.21 1.99 -13.44
N PRO A 288 4.32 2.35 -14.09
CA PRO A 288 5.13 3.47 -13.65
C PRO A 288 4.28 4.76 -13.68
N GLY A 289 4.27 5.49 -12.57
CA GLY A 289 3.51 6.73 -12.40
C GLY A 289 2.09 6.60 -11.86
N ALA A 290 1.47 5.41 -11.87
CA ALA A 290 0.16 5.21 -11.25
C ALA A 290 0.27 5.18 -9.72
N GLU A 291 -0.64 5.82 -8.99
CA GLU A 291 -0.73 5.67 -7.55
C GLU A 291 -1.36 4.31 -7.19
N LEU A 292 -0.85 3.67 -6.13
CA LEU A 292 -1.37 2.38 -5.65
C LEU A 292 -1.99 2.49 -4.26
N HIS A 293 -3.24 2.04 -4.13
CA HIS A 293 -3.92 1.78 -2.87
C HIS A 293 -3.93 0.27 -2.59
N ILE A 294 -3.42 -0.15 -1.43
CA ILE A 294 -3.44 -1.57 -1.07
C ILE A 294 -4.54 -1.86 -0.06
N PHE A 295 -5.50 -2.71 -0.46
CA PHE A 295 -6.63 -3.03 0.40
C PHE A 295 -6.25 -4.05 1.49
N GLY A 296 -6.53 -3.68 2.75
CA GLY A 296 -6.46 -4.57 3.90
C GLY A 296 -5.09 -5.21 4.18
N ILE A 297 -3.99 -4.61 3.73
CA ILE A 297 -2.65 -5.20 3.84
C ILE A 297 -2.26 -5.49 5.30
N SER A 298 -1.67 -6.67 5.54
CA SER A 298 -1.15 -7.00 6.88
C SER A 298 -0.05 -6.02 7.32
N MET A 299 0.00 -5.69 8.61
CA MET A 299 1.03 -4.78 9.14
C MET A 299 2.46 -5.32 8.97
N ASN A 300 2.63 -6.64 8.82
CA ASN A 300 3.92 -7.25 8.52
C ASN A 300 4.34 -7.03 7.07
N SER A 301 3.42 -7.22 6.12
CA SER A 301 3.69 -6.98 4.70
C SER A 301 3.83 -5.49 4.40
N LEU A 302 3.02 -4.64 5.04
CA LEU A 302 3.04 -3.18 4.87
C LEU A 302 4.44 -2.60 5.02
N ARG A 303 5.19 -3.00 6.05
CA ARG A 303 6.55 -2.48 6.30
C ARG A 303 7.53 -2.73 5.17
N ARG A 304 7.34 -3.79 4.38
CA ARG A 304 8.20 -4.14 3.25
C ARG A 304 7.89 -3.35 2.00
N VAL A 305 6.62 -2.97 1.82
CA VAL A 305 6.13 -2.33 0.60
C VAL A 305 5.72 -0.88 0.82
N PHE A 306 5.95 -0.34 2.02
CA PHE A 306 5.51 1.01 2.42
C PHE A 306 6.00 2.09 1.46
N ASN A 307 7.21 1.95 0.94
CA ASN A 307 7.82 2.85 -0.03
C ASN A 307 7.51 2.49 -1.49
N LEU A 308 6.60 1.55 -1.75
CA LEU A 308 6.17 1.17 -3.10
C LEU A 308 4.71 1.55 -3.37
N ILE A 309 4.01 2.11 -2.38
CA ILE A 309 2.56 2.35 -2.39
C ILE A 309 2.25 3.80 -2.09
N ASN A 310 1.05 4.25 -2.45
CA ASN A 310 0.62 5.64 -2.25
C ASN A 310 -0.46 5.76 -1.19
N SER A 311 -1.19 4.68 -0.93
CA SER A 311 -2.13 4.59 0.18
C SER A 311 -2.41 3.13 0.56
N TYR A 312 -3.02 2.95 1.73
CA TYR A 312 -3.49 1.64 2.20
C TYR A 312 -4.57 1.85 3.25
N ASP A 313 -5.36 0.80 3.50
CA ASP A 313 -6.30 0.78 4.61
C ASP A 313 -6.00 -0.33 5.62
N THR A 314 -6.60 -0.21 6.81
CA THR A 314 -6.58 -1.28 7.79
C THR A 314 -7.74 -1.22 8.78
N SER A 315 -8.33 -2.38 9.06
CA SER A 315 -9.26 -2.60 10.17
C SER A 315 -8.62 -3.33 11.35
N ALA A 316 -7.29 -3.47 11.38
CA ALA A 316 -6.58 -4.27 12.38
C ALA A 316 -6.90 -3.80 13.81
N TRP A 317 -6.97 -2.50 14.05
CA TRP A 317 -7.28 -1.91 15.36
C TRP A 317 -8.64 -2.35 15.92
N VAL A 318 -9.66 -2.49 15.06
CA VAL A 318 -10.97 -3.03 15.42
C VAL A 318 -10.90 -4.54 15.65
N TYR A 319 -10.23 -5.25 14.75
CA TYR A 319 -10.14 -6.70 14.79
C TYR A 319 -9.49 -7.20 16.08
N TRP A 320 -8.32 -6.66 16.45
CA TRP A 320 -7.60 -7.10 17.65
C TRP A 320 -8.30 -6.72 18.94
N ALA A 321 -8.95 -5.55 18.98
CA ALA A 321 -9.77 -5.15 20.13
C ALA A 321 -10.96 -6.10 20.33
N LYS A 322 -11.67 -6.47 19.25
CA LYS A 322 -12.87 -7.32 19.34
C LYS A 322 -12.57 -8.81 19.52
N LYS A 323 -11.62 -9.34 18.75
CA LYS A 323 -11.39 -10.78 18.69
C LYS A 323 -10.53 -11.28 19.84
N ASP A 324 -9.48 -10.53 20.15
CA ASP A 324 -8.42 -11.00 21.05
C ASP A 324 -8.36 -10.19 22.36
N GLY A 325 -9.14 -9.12 22.48
CA GLY A 325 -9.07 -8.17 23.59
C GLY A 325 -7.68 -7.55 23.73
N ALA A 326 -6.91 -7.51 22.64
CA ALA A 326 -5.49 -7.17 22.66
C ALA A 326 -5.27 -5.67 22.43
N VAL A 327 -4.31 -5.13 23.17
CA VAL A 327 -3.71 -3.83 22.89
C VAL A 327 -2.44 -4.04 22.08
N LEU A 328 -2.33 -3.34 20.95
CA LEU A 328 -1.15 -3.31 20.13
C LEU A 328 -0.31 -2.10 20.49
N ILE A 329 0.94 -2.30 20.91
CA ILE A 329 1.89 -1.22 21.17
C ILE A 329 2.97 -1.23 20.09
N TRP A 330 3.10 -0.13 19.35
CA TRP A 330 4.12 0.02 18.31
C TRP A 330 5.50 0.16 18.96
N SER A 331 6.41 -0.76 18.64
CA SER A 331 7.81 -0.65 19.04
C SER A 331 8.63 -0.09 17.91
N ARG A 332 9.00 1.20 17.99
CA ARG A 332 9.93 1.84 17.02
C ARG A 332 11.27 1.09 16.92
N ARG A 333 11.75 0.51 18.02
CA ARG A 333 12.99 -0.29 18.06
C ARG A 333 12.85 -1.59 17.25
N LYS A 334 11.74 -2.32 17.41
CA LYS A 334 11.52 -3.59 16.71
C LYS A 334 10.90 -3.40 15.32
N MET A 335 10.43 -2.18 15.02
CA MET A 335 9.59 -1.88 13.87
C MET A 335 8.42 -2.87 13.78
N ALA A 336 7.77 -3.16 14.90
CA ALA A 336 6.70 -4.15 14.99
C ALA A 336 5.76 -3.84 16.14
N PHE A 337 4.52 -4.31 16.04
CA PHE A 337 3.58 -4.30 17.16
C PHE A 337 3.95 -5.38 18.18
N MET A 338 3.93 -4.97 19.45
CA MET A 338 3.96 -5.85 20.60
C MET A 338 2.51 -6.05 21.05
N HIS A 339 2.12 -7.30 21.23
CA HIS A 339 0.76 -7.67 21.64
C HIS A 339 0.72 -7.76 23.15
N PHE A 340 -0.08 -6.89 23.77
CA PHE A 340 -0.34 -6.90 25.21
C PHE A 340 -1.78 -7.32 25.47
N GLN A 341 -1.97 -8.09 26.53
CA GLN A 341 -3.28 -8.43 27.06
C GLN A 341 -3.42 -7.85 28.47
N ALA A 342 -4.67 -7.61 28.86
CA ALA A 342 -4.96 -7.21 30.24
C ALA A 342 -4.48 -8.29 31.20
N ARG A 343 -3.90 -7.88 32.34
CA ARG A 343 -3.54 -8.80 33.41
C ARG A 343 -4.78 -9.56 33.88
N ASP A 344 -4.60 -10.82 34.27
CA ASP A 344 -5.66 -11.66 34.82
C ASP A 344 -6.54 -10.91 35.84
N GLY A 345 -7.85 -11.01 35.65
CA GLY A 345 -8.85 -10.32 36.47
C GLY A 345 -9.13 -8.86 36.09
N LYS A 346 -8.36 -8.25 35.16
CA LYS A 346 -8.67 -6.93 34.61
C LYS A 346 -9.31 -7.05 33.22
N ARG A 347 -10.32 -6.24 32.96
CA ARG A 347 -10.95 -6.09 31.65
C ARG A 347 -11.09 -4.62 31.31
N TYR A 348 -10.80 -4.26 30.08
CA TYR A 348 -11.04 -2.93 29.54
C TYR A 348 -12.22 -3.00 28.58
N SER A 349 -12.90 -1.88 28.37
CA SER A 349 -13.97 -1.84 27.37
C SER A 349 -13.37 -2.04 25.97
N THR A 350 -14.18 -2.56 25.03
CA THR A 350 -13.70 -2.74 23.65
C THR A 350 -13.37 -1.38 23.03
N GLU A 351 -14.12 -0.35 23.40
CA GLU A 351 -13.94 1.04 23.00
C GLU A 351 -12.58 1.60 23.43
N ASP A 352 -12.17 1.40 24.69
CA ASP A 352 -10.85 1.84 25.19
C ASP A 352 -9.71 1.13 24.45
N LEU A 353 -9.88 -0.16 24.19
CA LEU A 353 -8.91 -0.96 23.44
C LEU A 353 -8.81 -0.49 21.99
N MET A 354 -9.95 -0.19 21.35
CA MET A 354 -10.00 0.38 20.00
C MET A 354 -9.29 1.73 19.94
N GLU A 355 -9.60 2.66 20.86
CA GLU A 355 -8.97 3.99 20.87
C GLU A 355 -7.44 3.89 21.03
N THR A 356 -6.99 3.00 21.93
CA THR A 356 -5.57 2.75 22.15
C THR A 356 -4.91 2.17 20.89
N ASN A 357 -5.55 1.18 20.25
CA ASN A 357 -5.04 0.57 19.03
C ASN A 357 -5.02 1.56 17.85
N LEU A 358 -5.99 2.47 17.76
CA LEU A 358 -6.02 3.54 16.76
C LEU A 358 -4.81 4.45 16.91
N LYS A 359 -4.54 4.95 18.12
CA LYS A 359 -3.37 5.80 18.42
C LYS A 359 -2.06 5.11 18.04
N GLN A 360 -1.96 3.81 18.30
CA GLN A 360 -0.75 3.03 18.01
C GLN A 360 -0.57 2.72 16.52
N LEU A 361 -1.66 2.60 15.75
CA LEU A 361 -1.58 2.56 14.28
C LEU A 361 -1.08 3.89 13.70
N LEU A 362 -1.55 5.02 14.23
CA LEU A 362 -1.11 6.35 13.78
C LEU A 362 0.37 6.57 14.12
N GLU A 363 0.81 6.17 15.32
CA GLU A 363 2.23 6.23 15.68
C GLU A 363 3.09 5.37 14.76
N MET A 364 2.66 4.14 14.45
CA MET A 364 3.35 3.31 13.46
C MET A 364 3.47 4.02 12.12
N HIS A 365 2.36 4.57 11.62
CA HIS A 365 2.29 5.23 10.33
C HIS A 365 3.26 6.41 10.25
N GLU A 366 3.21 7.31 11.23
CA GLU A 366 4.12 8.45 11.35
C GLU A 366 5.58 7.99 11.40
N ASN A 367 5.87 6.96 12.20
CA ASN A 367 7.22 6.43 12.33
C ASN A 367 7.75 5.83 11.01
N LEU A 368 6.91 5.15 10.24
CA LEU A 368 7.27 4.64 8.91
C LEU A 368 7.51 5.79 7.93
N CYS A 369 6.66 6.83 7.96
CA CYS A 369 6.81 8.00 7.11
C CYS A 369 8.08 8.79 7.39
N LEU A 370 8.41 9.05 8.66
CA LEU A 370 9.65 9.72 9.04
C LEU A 370 10.87 8.98 8.50
N ARG A 371 10.83 7.65 8.45
CA ARG A 371 11.94 6.84 7.92
C ARG A 371 12.06 6.96 6.40
N THR A 372 10.95 6.97 5.68
CA THR A 372 10.93 7.22 4.22
C THR A 372 11.47 8.62 3.91
N SER A 373 11.04 9.64 4.67
CA SER A 373 11.49 11.03 4.50
C SER A 373 12.94 11.27 4.93
N SER A 374 13.44 10.60 5.97
CA SER A 374 14.84 10.74 6.40
C SER A 374 15.82 10.27 5.32
N ASN A 375 15.42 9.27 4.53
CA ASN A 375 16.18 8.84 3.36
C ASN A 375 16.17 9.91 2.25
N LEU A 376 15.12 10.75 2.17
CA LEU A 376 14.99 11.87 1.22
C LEU A 376 15.70 13.15 1.68
N THR A 377 15.65 13.51 2.97
CA THR A 377 16.25 14.79 3.46
C THR A 377 17.77 14.76 3.50
N LEU A 378 18.38 13.58 3.67
CA LEU A 378 19.82 13.40 3.48
C LEU A 378 20.25 13.66 2.02
N ILE A 379 19.35 13.47 1.05
CA ILE A 379 19.60 13.78 -0.37
C ILE A 379 19.54 15.30 -0.57
N ASN A 380 18.50 15.98 -0.06
CA ASN A 380 18.30 17.40 -0.32
C ASN A 380 19.25 18.34 0.47
N ASN A 381 19.65 17.98 1.70
CA ASN A 381 20.58 18.83 2.48
C ASN A 381 22.01 18.82 1.91
N TYR A 382 22.37 17.84 1.07
CA TYR A 382 23.63 17.86 0.34
C TYR A 382 23.61 18.81 -0.86
N GLU A 383 22.43 19.11 -1.43
CA GLU A 383 22.28 20.08 -2.53
C GLU A 383 22.35 21.54 -2.05
N ALA A 384 21.99 21.80 -0.80
CA ALA A 384 22.04 23.16 -0.22
C ALA A 384 23.41 23.54 0.38
N MET A 385 24.35 22.59 0.44
CA MET A 385 25.73 22.80 0.96
C MET A 385 26.81 22.72 -0.14
N VAL A 386 26.40 22.62 -1.41
CA VAL A 386 27.22 22.75 -2.62
C VAL A 386 26.72 23.97 -3.39
#